data_AF-A0AAU7TAA6-F1
#
_entry.id   AF-A0AAU7TAA6-F1
#
_cell.length_a   1.000
_cell.length_b   1.000
_cell.length_c   1.000
_cell.angle_alpha   90.00
_cell.angle_beta   90.00
_cell.angle_gamma   90.00
#
_symmetry.space_group_name_H-M   'P 1'
#
loop_
_entity.id
_entity.type
_entity.pdbx_description
1 polymer ?
#
loop_
_entity_poly.entity_id
_entity_poly.type
_entity_poly.pdbx_seq_one_letter_code
_entity_poly.pdbx_strand_id
1 'polypeptide(L)'
;MTVHPSLAIRTIETPSLGDRSYLVHDGDVAFVVDPQRDIDRVLALLRTEAVRLTHVFETHIHNDYVTGGLALARATGATYLVNADDEVSFERTAVHDGDTIRIGERMRLRAIHTPGHTYTHLSYALTDDDRPVAVFTGGSLLYGATGRPDLLGPEHTDALVHHQHHSAHKLARALPDETRIFPTHGFGSFCSATQSEATESTIGQEKRTNPVLTQDEEEYVRDLLDALDVWPAYYAQMAPANAAGPGAPDLSLPRLADAVELRRRIEGGEWVVDLRTRTAFAAGHAPGTLNFGLDGSFATYLGWLISWGTPVTLLGDTAADVAQAQRELVRIGIDRPAAHATGGPDRWSPHAPVSFPTATFADLDLVRHHRDVVVLDVRRTDEHRAARIEGAVNIPIHELPQRVPDVPSGEVWVHCAAGYRASIAASFLHAAGRTLVAVDDTFENAAKTGLHLVGPDA
;
A
#
# COMPACT_ATOMS: atom_id res chain seq x y z
N MET A 1 -4.93 46.43 -7.30
CA MET A 1 -4.21 45.16 -7.50
C MET A 1 -4.86 44.13 -6.61
N THR A 2 -5.78 43.35 -7.17
CA THR A 2 -6.32 42.16 -6.49
C THR A 2 -5.15 41.21 -6.32
N VAL A 3 -4.75 40.93 -5.07
CA VAL A 3 -3.75 39.90 -4.77
C VAL A 3 -4.40 38.59 -5.16
N HIS A 4 -4.06 38.04 -6.32
CA HIS A 4 -4.51 36.71 -6.70
C HIS A 4 -3.87 35.72 -5.71
N PRO A 5 -4.64 34.83 -5.07
CA PRO A 5 -4.07 33.83 -4.20
C PRO A 5 -3.09 32.93 -4.99
N SER A 6 -2.04 32.48 -4.29
CA SER A 6 -1.13 31.46 -4.79
C SER A 6 -1.89 30.16 -5.08
N LEU A 7 -1.45 29.38 -6.09
CA LEU A 7 -2.01 28.06 -6.33
C LEU A 7 -1.99 27.21 -5.06
N ALA A 8 -3.08 26.51 -4.79
CA ALA A 8 -3.21 25.58 -3.69
C ALA A 8 -2.99 24.15 -4.20
N ILE A 9 -2.11 23.41 -3.52
CA ILE A 9 -1.89 21.97 -3.73
C ILE A 9 -2.31 21.25 -2.46
N ARG A 10 -3.36 20.44 -2.56
CA ARG A 10 -3.90 19.62 -1.48
C ARG A 10 -3.49 18.18 -1.68
N THR A 11 -2.71 17.69 -0.72
CA THR A 11 -2.35 16.28 -0.65
C THR A 11 -3.49 15.48 -0.03
N ILE A 12 -3.88 14.40 -0.69
CA ILE A 12 -4.87 13.44 -0.22
C ILE A 12 -4.12 12.13 0.08
N GLU A 13 -3.80 11.90 1.35
CA GLU A 13 -2.98 10.76 1.76
C GLU A 13 -3.79 9.48 1.93
N THR A 14 -3.21 8.34 1.54
CA THR A 14 -3.76 7.01 1.82
C THR A 14 -2.73 6.20 2.60
N PRO A 15 -2.58 6.45 3.92
CA PRO A 15 -1.50 5.85 4.71
C PRO A 15 -1.49 4.31 4.68
N SER A 16 -2.66 3.67 4.54
CA SER A 16 -2.78 2.20 4.48
C SER A 16 -2.04 1.57 3.30
N LEU A 17 -1.90 2.31 2.18
CA LEU A 17 -1.22 1.87 0.96
C LEU A 17 0.10 2.61 0.71
N GLY A 18 0.36 3.68 1.45
CA GLY A 18 1.58 4.49 1.33
C GLY A 18 1.60 5.36 0.06
N ASP A 19 0.43 5.76 -0.44
CA ASP A 19 0.27 6.62 -1.61
C ASP A 19 -0.43 7.96 -1.31
N ARG A 20 -0.33 8.88 -2.28
CA ARG A 20 -0.91 10.21 -2.26
C ARG A 20 -1.52 10.55 -3.61
N SER A 21 -2.71 11.13 -3.58
CA SER A 21 -3.30 11.87 -4.70
C SER A 21 -3.15 13.38 -4.48
N TYR A 22 -3.21 14.16 -5.54
CA TYR A 22 -3.05 15.61 -5.46
C TYR A 22 -4.22 16.33 -6.11
N LEU A 23 -4.91 17.18 -5.35
CA LEU A 23 -5.88 18.14 -5.89
C LEU A 23 -5.23 19.52 -5.93
N VAL A 24 -5.24 20.15 -7.09
CA VAL A 24 -4.61 21.46 -7.31
C VAL A 24 -5.63 22.43 -7.87
N HIS A 25 -5.65 23.66 -7.36
CA HIS A 25 -6.57 24.69 -7.83
C HIS A 25 -6.01 26.11 -7.72
N ASP A 26 -6.55 27.00 -8.54
CA ASP A 26 -6.28 28.45 -8.52
C ASP A 26 -7.33 29.25 -7.73
N GLY A 27 -8.33 28.57 -7.18
CA GLY A 27 -9.47 29.17 -6.48
C GLY A 27 -10.78 29.08 -7.25
N ASP A 28 -10.74 28.80 -8.56
CA ASP A 28 -11.92 28.66 -9.42
C ASP A 28 -11.99 27.27 -10.06
N VAL A 29 -10.90 26.84 -10.70
CA VAL A 29 -10.80 25.55 -11.37
C VAL A 29 -9.74 24.67 -10.73
N ALA A 30 -9.98 23.37 -10.79
CA ALA A 30 -9.10 22.36 -10.23
C ALA A 30 -8.74 21.27 -11.23
N PHE A 31 -7.63 20.60 -10.95
CA PHE A 31 -7.30 19.29 -11.49
C PHE A 31 -6.89 18.33 -10.38
N VAL A 32 -6.94 17.03 -10.67
CA VAL A 32 -6.49 15.97 -9.77
C VAL A 32 -5.49 15.08 -10.48
N VAL A 33 -4.46 14.64 -9.76
CA VAL A 33 -3.48 13.65 -10.22
C VAL A 33 -3.62 12.40 -9.37
N ASP A 34 -3.66 11.24 -10.02
CA ASP A 34 -3.65 9.90 -9.43
C ASP A 34 -4.71 9.69 -8.33
N PRO A 35 -6.00 9.97 -8.59
CA PRO A 35 -7.04 9.83 -7.58
C PRO A 35 -7.28 8.38 -7.17
N GLN A 36 -7.36 8.15 -5.86
CA GLN A 36 -7.79 6.87 -5.29
C GLN A 36 -9.22 6.47 -5.66
N ARG A 37 -9.49 5.17 -5.51
CA ARG A 37 -10.79 4.52 -5.81
C ARG A 37 -11.97 5.23 -5.15
N ASP A 38 -11.80 5.62 -3.90
CA ASP A 38 -12.85 6.20 -3.08
C ASP A 38 -12.98 7.71 -3.32
N ILE A 39 -13.54 8.02 -4.50
CA ILE A 39 -13.65 9.37 -5.08
C ILE A 39 -14.48 10.36 -4.23
N ASP A 40 -15.25 9.87 -3.26
CA ASP A 40 -16.06 10.71 -2.37
C ASP A 40 -15.18 11.67 -1.54
N ARG A 41 -13.94 11.27 -1.24
CA ARG A 41 -12.93 12.12 -0.59
C ARG A 41 -12.56 13.32 -1.45
N VAL A 42 -12.32 13.09 -2.75
CA VAL A 42 -12.01 14.15 -3.72
C VAL A 42 -13.21 15.07 -3.91
N LEU A 43 -14.41 14.48 -4.08
CA LEU A 43 -15.66 15.23 -4.22
C LEU A 43 -15.97 16.09 -2.99
N ALA A 44 -15.67 15.61 -1.78
CA ALA A 44 -15.80 16.39 -0.56
C ALA A 44 -14.83 17.56 -0.53
N LEU A 45 -13.57 17.35 -0.92
CA LEU A 45 -12.56 18.41 -0.97
C LEU A 45 -12.93 19.49 -1.99
N LEU A 46 -13.40 19.11 -3.19
CA LEU A 46 -13.90 20.06 -4.20
C LEU A 46 -15.04 20.95 -3.65
N ARG A 47 -15.96 20.38 -2.86
CA ARG A 47 -17.04 21.15 -2.21
C ARG A 47 -16.50 22.10 -1.14
N THR A 48 -15.57 21.62 -0.30
CA THR A 48 -14.96 22.43 0.77
C THR A 48 -14.17 23.61 0.21
N GLU A 49 -13.41 23.40 -0.86
CA GLU A 49 -12.62 24.45 -1.52
C GLU A 49 -13.46 25.30 -2.49
N ALA A 50 -14.73 24.92 -2.73
CA ALA A 50 -15.67 25.58 -3.64
C ALA A 50 -15.13 25.75 -5.08
N VAL A 51 -14.37 24.77 -5.57
CA VAL A 51 -13.73 24.80 -6.91
C VAL A 51 -14.31 23.75 -7.85
N ARG A 52 -14.24 24.02 -9.17
CA ARG A 52 -14.72 23.11 -10.21
C ARG A 52 -13.61 22.23 -10.74
N LEU A 53 -13.75 20.91 -10.62
CA LEU A 53 -12.83 19.97 -11.27
C LEU A 53 -13.00 20.01 -12.79
N THR A 54 -11.88 20.09 -13.50
CA THR A 54 -11.87 20.17 -14.97
C THR A 54 -11.03 19.09 -15.63
N HIS A 55 -10.00 18.59 -14.94
CA HIS A 55 -9.07 17.61 -15.48
C HIS A 55 -8.71 16.58 -14.40
N VAL A 56 -8.55 15.33 -14.80
CA VAL A 56 -8.04 14.23 -13.99
C VAL A 56 -6.92 13.56 -14.76
N PHE A 57 -5.73 13.48 -14.17
CA PHE A 57 -4.53 12.93 -14.79
C PHE A 57 -4.13 11.63 -14.10
N GLU A 58 -3.70 10.66 -14.90
CA GLU A 58 -2.93 9.50 -14.44
C GLU A 58 -1.45 9.68 -14.82
N THR A 59 -0.55 9.45 -13.88
CA THR A 59 0.89 9.37 -14.17
C THR A 59 1.24 8.06 -14.87
N HIS A 60 0.57 6.97 -14.50
CA HIS A 60 0.74 5.65 -15.09
C HIS A 60 -0.46 4.75 -14.76
N ILE A 61 -0.52 3.56 -15.37
CA ILE A 61 -1.43 2.50 -14.93
C ILE A 61 -0.90 1.91 -13.62
N HIS A 62 -1.58 2.21 -12.51
CA HIS A 62 -1.15 1.82 -11.16
C HIS A 62 -1.19 0.30 -10.95
N ASN A 63 -0.21 -0.19 -10.18
CA ASN A 63 -0.10 -1.60 -9.81
C ASN A 63 -0.47 -1.88 -8.35
N ASP A 64 -0.67 -0.87 -7.50
CA ASP A 64 -0.87 -1.03 -6.06
C ASP A 64 -2.26 -0.61 -5.56
N TYR A 65 -3.04 0.05 -6.40
CA TYR A 65 -4.44 0.36 -6.13
C TYR A 65 -5.26 0.44 -7.42
N VAL A 66 -6.59 0.40 -7.27
CA VAL A 66 -7.54 0.60 -8.36
C VAL A 66 -7.86 2.09 -8.46
N THR A 67 -7.61 2.70 -9.62
CA THR A 67 -7.82 4.14 -9.82
C THR A 67 -9.31 4.53 -9.67
N GLY A 68 -9.52 5.72 -9.11
CA GLY A 68 -10.80 6.43 -9.14
C GLY A 68 -10.94 7.38 -10.34
N GLY A 69 -9.92 7.52 -11.18
CA GLY A 69 -9.78 8.60 -12.16
C GLY A 69 -10.94 8.66 -13.16
N LEU A 70 -11.24 7.54 -13.80
CA LEU A 70 -12.35 7.45 -14.75
C LEU A 70 -13.71 7.74 -14.09
N ALA A 71 -13.93 7.20 -12.88
CA ALA A 71 -15.17 7.39 -12.14
C ALA A 71 -15.35 8.86 -11.71
N LEU A 72 -14.28 9.49 -11.22
CA LEU A 72 -14.25 10.89 -10.84
C LEU A 72 -14.50 11.81 -12.04
N ALA A 73 -13.85 11.54 -13.18
CA ALA A 73 -14.04 12.30 -14.41
C ALA A 73 -15.51 12.24 -14.88
N ARG A 74 -16.10 11.04 -14.89
CA ARG A 74 -17.53 10.86 -15.22
C ARG A 74 -18.47 11.58 -14.26
N ALA A 75 -18.19 11.52 -12.95
CA ALA A 75 -19.03 12.15 -11.93
C ALA A 75 -19.00 13.69 -11.98
N THR A 76 -17.93 14.27 -12.51
CA THR A 76 -17.69 15.73 -12.52
C THR A 76 -17.78 16.36 -13.91
N GLY A 77 -17.76 15.55 -14.97
CA GLY A 77 -17.62 16.02 -16.35
C GLY A 77 -16.20 16.50 -16.69
N ALA A 78 -15.21 16.17 -15.85
CA ALA A 78 -13.81 16.51 -16.10
C ALA A 78 -13.22 15.68 -17.25
N THR A 79 -12.22 16.23 -17.93
CA THR A 79 -11.44 15.52 -18.93
C THR A 79 -10.54 14.49 -18.24
N TYR A 80 -10.57 13.24 -18.70
CA TYR A 80 -9.71 12.17 -18.17
C TYR A 80 -8.50 11.97 -19.08
N LEU A 81 -7.31 12.23 -18.54
CA LEU A 81 -6.05 12.25 -19.26
C LEU A 81 -5.18 11.07 -18.84
N VAL A 82 -4.86 10.23 -19.81
CA VAL A 82 -4.07 9.00 -19.64
C VAL A 82 -3.10 8.93 -20.82
N ASN A 83 -1.94 8.29 -20.65
CA ASN A 83 -0.93 8.19 -21.70
C ASN A 83 -1.54 7.62 -22.99
N ALA A 84 -1.15 8.17 -24.13
CA ALA A 84 -1.60 7.76 -25.45
C ALA A 84 -1.23 6.31 -25.81
N ASP A 85 -0.14 5.78 -25.24
CA ASP A 85 0.37 4.43 -25.51
C ASP A 85 -0.17 3.39 -24.53
N ASP A 86 -0.93 3.79 -23.50
CA ASP A 86 -1.57 2.82 -22.59
C ASP A 86 -2.71 2.08 -23.30
N GLU A 87 -2.68 0.74 -23.20
CA GLU A 87 -3.74 -0.14 -23.71
C GLU A 87 -4.90 -0.17 -22.72
N VAL A 88 -5.89 0.70 -22.92
CA VAL A 88 -7.08 0.79 -22.05
C VAL A 88 -8.39 0.53 -22.80
N SER A 89 -9.40 0.03 -22.07
CA SER A 89 -10.71 -0.37 -22.60
C SER A 89 -11.78 0.72 -22.53
N PHE A 90 -11.38 1.97 -22.28
CA PHE A 90 -12.27 3.12 -22.13
C PHE A 90 -11.79 4.32 -22.94
N GLU A 91 -12.71 5.25 -23.23
CA GLU A 91 -12.36 6.51 -23.88
C GLU A 91 -11.50 7.38 -22.94
N ARG A 92 -10.41 7.91 -23.49
CA ARG A 92 -9.49 8.82 -22.81
C ARG A 92 -9.18 10.03 -23.68
N THR A 93 -8.73 11.11 -23.05
CA THR A 93 -7.92 12.11 -23.73
C THR A 93 -6.47 11.63 -23.69
N ALA A 94 -5.95 11.27 -24.86
CA ALA A 94 -4.58 10.76 -25.00
C ALA A 94 -3.56 11.88 -24.75
N VAL A 95 -2.50 11.57 -23.99
CA VAL A 95 -1.40 12.48 -23.67
C VAL A 95 -0.06 11.89 -24.11
N HIS A 96 0.78 12.70 -24.75
CA HIS A 96 2.13 12.34 -25.20
C HIS A 96 3.20 13.19 -24.51
N ASP A 97 4.48 12.82 -24.67
CA ASP A 97 5.61 13.64 -24.20
C ASP A 97 5.55 15.05 -24.80
N GLY A 98 5.73 16.07 -23.95
CA GLY A 98 5.76 17.47 -24.36
C GLY A 98 4.39 18.14 -24.52
N ASP A 99 3.29 17.39 -24.49
CA ASP A 99 1.95 17.98 -24.51
C ASP A 99 1.78 18.95 -23.34
N THR A 100 1.18 20.12 -23.62
CA THR A 100 0.91 21.14 -22.61
C THR A 100 -0.59 21.35 -22.50
N ILE A 101 -1.14 20.98 -21.35
CA ILE A 101 -2.56 21.03 -21.05
C ILE A 101 -2.85 22.32 -20.29
N ARG A 102 -3.84 23.08 -20.78
CA ARG A 102 -4.28 24.33 -20.16
C ARG A 102 -5.44 24.10 -19.22
N ILE A 103 -5.29 24.58 -17.98
CA ILE A 103 -6.28 24.43 -16.91
C ILE A 103 -6.62 25.83 -16.41
N GLY A 104 -7.78 26.35 -16.82
CA GLY A 104 -8.13 27.75 -16.57
C GLY A 104 -7.23 28.72 -17.35
N GLU A 105 -6.96 29.87 -16.74
CA GLU A 105 -6.13 30.92 -17.35
C GLU A 105 -4.65 30.78 -16.97
N ARG A 106 -4.37 30.45 -15.71
CA ARG A 106 -3.04 30.53 -15.09
C ARG A 106 -2.26 29.21 -15.13
N MET A 107 -2.93 28.08 -14.91
CA MET A 107 -2.25 26.80 -14.78
C MET A 107 -1.96 26.18 -16.15
N ARG A 108 -0.75 25.65 -16.31
CA ARG A 108 -0.37 24.74 -17.41
C ARG A 108 0.32 23.51 -16.85
N LEU A 109 -0.06 22.33 -17.35
CA LEU A 109 0.62 21.08 -17.07
C LEU A 109 1.33 20.61 -18.32
N ARG A 110 2.65 20.53 -18.29
CA ARG A 110 3.45 19.90 -19.34
C ARG A 110 3.70 18.44 -18.98
N ALA A 111 3.29 17.53 -19.84
CA ALA A 111 3.61 16.11 -19.74
C ALA A 111 5.08 15.87 -20.09
N ILE A 112 5.75 15.06 -19.28
CA ILE A 112 7.14 14.63 -19.47
C ILE A 112 7.17 13.12 -19.38
N HIS A 113 7.46 12.45 -20.49
CA HIS A 113 7.66 11.00 -20.52
C HIS A 113 8.88 10.63 -19.69
N THR A 114 8.63 9.79 -18.70
CA THR A 114 9.55 9.45 -17.60
C THR A 114 9.46 7.94 -17.31
N PRO A 115 9.76 7.08 -18.31
CA PRO A 115 9.68 5.64 -18.14
C PRO A 115 10.65 5.13 -17.07
N GLY A 116 10.30 3.99 -16.49
CA GLY A 116 11.13 3.30 -15.51
C GLY A 116 10.27 2.48 -14.55
N HIS A 117 9.42 3.12 -13.77
CA HIS A 117 8.39 2.40 -13.01
C HIS A 117 7.45 1.61 -13.94
N THR A 118 7.04 2.23 -15.05
CA THR A 118 6.38 1.59 -16.19
C THR A 118 6.93 2.17 -17.50
N TYR A 119 6.65 1.55 -18.65
CA TYR A 119 7.09 2.07 -19.95
C TYR A 119 6.37 3.37 -20.36
N THR A 120 5.13 3.56 -19.94
CA THR A 120 4.26 4.68 -20.34
C THR A 120 4.21 5.79 -19.29
N HIS A 121 4.99 5.69 -18.22
CA HIS A 121 4.95 6.65 -17.11
C HIS A 121 5.18 8.11 -17.58
N LEU A 122 4.30 9.01 -17.14
CA LEU A 122 4.35 10.45 -17.35
C LEU A 122 4.51 11.18 -16.01
N SER A 123 5.36 12.20 -16.01
CA SER A 123 5.40 13.21 -14.96
C SER A 123 4.74 14.49 -15.47
N TYR A 124 4.07 15.24 -14.61
CA TYR A 124 3.38 16.48 -15.00
C TYR A 124 4.02 17.69 -14.32
N ALA A 125 4.69 18.54 -15.10
CA ALA A 125 5.29 19.78 -14.61
C ALA A 125 4.26 20.91 -14.66
N LEU A 126 3.92 21.46 -13.49
CA LEU A 126 2.98 22.57 -13.32
C LEU A 126 3.72 23.91 -13.37
N THR A 127 3.20 24.81 -14.20
CA THR A 127 3.54 26.23 -14.16
C THR A 127 2.36 27.09 -13.73
N ASP A 128 2.64 28.13 -12.94
CA ASP A 128 1.75 29.23 -12.61
C ASP A 128 2.23 30.48 -13.36
N ASP A 129 1.48 30.94 -14.37
CA ASP A 129 1.86 32.06 -15.23
C ASP A 129 3.30 31.89 -15.78
N ASP A 130 3.54 30.73 -16.42
CA ASP A 130 4.82 30.28 -17.01
C ASP A 130 5.97 30.03 -16.02
N ARG A 131 5.78 30.24 -14.71
CA ARG A 131 6.79 29.92 -13.70
C ARG A 131 6.61 28.47 -13.19
N PRO A 132 7.63 27.59 -13.30
CA PRO A 132 7.57 26.25 -12.71
C PRO A 132 7.38 26.33 -11.20
N VAL A 133 6.40 25.60 -10.67
CA VAL A 133 6.10 25.59 -9.22
C VAL A 133 6.11 24.20 -8.62
N ALA A 134 5.75 23.18 -9.40
CA ALA A 134 5.63 21.80 -8.93
C ALA A 134 5.82 20.82 -10.08
N VAL A 135 6.20 19.59 -9.76
CA VAL A 135 6.14 18.44 -10.66
C VAL A 135 5.51 17.26 -9.93
N PHE A 136 4.51 16.65 -10.57
CA PHE A 136 3.89 15.40 -10.12
C PHE A 136 4.64 14.26 -10.79
N THR A 137 5.44 13.54 -10.00
CA THR A 137 6.46 12.60 -10.50
C THR A 137 6.01 11.14 -10.48
N GLY A 138 4.81 10.85 -9.99
CA GLY A 138 4.28 9.49 -9.94
C GLY A 138 5.22 8.54 -9.20
N GLY A 139 5.52 7.40 -9.83
CA GLY A 139 6.57 6.45 -9.42
C GLY A 139 7.97 6.77 -9.95
N SER A 140 8.14 7.77 -10.83
CA SER A 140 9.43 8.02 -11.50
C SER A 140 10.47 8.78 -10.66
N LEU A 141 10.08 9.56 -9.67
CA LEU A 141 11.03 10.15 -8.72
C LEU A 141 10.32 10.32 -7.39
N LEU A 142 10.82 9.66 -6.35
CA LEU A 142 10.29 9.72 -4.99
C LEU A 142 11.25 10.53 -4.11
N TYR A 143 10.93 10.69 -2.84
CA TYR A 143 11.81 11.41 -1.91
C TYR A 143 12.99 10.54 -1.47
N GLY A 144 14.19 10.82 -1.98
CA GLY A 144 15.40 10.03 -1.72
C GLY A 144 15.37 8.61 -2.31
N ALA A 145 14.40 8.31 -3.18
CA ALA A 145 14.18 6.99 -3.76
C ALA A 145 13.55 7.10 -5.16
N THR A 146 13.28 5.95 -5.77
CA THR A 146 12.51 5.79 -7.01
C THR A 146 11.46 4.70 -6.83
N GLY A 147 10.46 4.69 -7.72
CA GLY A 147 9.60 3.53 -7.88
C GLY A 147 10.39 2.32 -8.37
N ARG A 148 9.87 1.14 -8.08
CA ARG A 148 10.45 -0.13 -8.50
C ARG A 148 10.20 -0.43 -9.99
N PRO A 149 11.16 -0.97 -10.75
CA PRO A 149 11.03 -1.20 -12.19
C PRO A 149 10.56 -2.63 -12.58
N ASP A 150 10.23 -3.49 -11.61
CA ASP A 150 10.02 -4.93 -11.83
C ASP A 150 8.56 -5.38 -11.80
N LEU A 151 7.59 -4.47 -11.58
CA LEU A 151 6.18 -4.82 -11.47
C LEU A 151 5.56 -5.33 -12.78
N LEU A 152 6.16 -5.01 -13.92
CA LEU A 152 5.71 -5.49 -15.22
C LEU A 152 6.24 -6.89 -15.56
N GLY A 153 7.15 -7.44 -14.75
CA GLY A 153 7.74 -8.75 -14.95
C GLY A 153 9.28 -8.72 -15.02
N PRO A 154 9.94 -9.83 -14.66
CA PRO A 154 11.40 -9.92 -14.64
C PRO A 154 12.05 -9.63 -16.00
N GLU A 155 11.37 -9.95 -17.10
CA GLU A 155 11.83 -9.71 -18.48
C GLU A 155 11.93 -8.22 -18.84
N HIS A 156 11.22 -7.36 -18.12
CA HIS A 156 11.21 -5.91 -18.35
C HIS A 156 12.13 -5.14 -17.40
N THR A 157 12.50 -5.77 -16.28
CA THR A 157 13.13 -5.11 -15.14
C THR A 157 14.45 -4.44 -15.50
N ASP A 158 15.32 -5.14 -16.25
CA ASP A 158 16.63 -4.64 -16.68
C ASP A 158 16.51 -3.37 -17.54
N ALA A 159 15.65 -3.39 -18.57
CA ALA A 159 15.44 -2.21 -19.41
C ALA A 159 14.83 -1.04 -18.62
N LEU A 160 13.89 -1.34 -17.72
CA LEU A 160 13.16 -0.35 -16.95
C LEU A 160 14.03 0.33 -15.88
N VAL A 161 15.00 -0.36 -15.27
CA VAL A 161 15.92 0.29 -14.33
C VAL A 161 16.83 1.33 -15.01
N HIS A 162 17.30 1.06 -16.22
CA HIS A 162 18.05 2.03 -17.02
C HIS A 162 17.18 3.24 -17.41
N HIS A 163 15.95 2.99 -17.86
CA HIS A 163 14.99 4.07 -18.15
C HIS A 163 14.72 4.94 -16.92
N GLN A 164 14.57 4.33 -15.76
CA GLN A 164 14.33 5.01 -14.49
C GLN A 164 15.44 6.01 -14.16
N HIS A 165 16.71 5.61 -14.31
CA HIS A 165 17.87 6.48 -14.17
C HIS A 165 17.83 7.66 -15.15
N HIS A 166 17.64 7.38 -16.45
CA HIS A 166 17.59 8.42 -17.48
C HIS A 166 16.45 9.42 -17.27
N SER A 167 15.29 8.94 -16.81
CA SER A 167 14.10 9.74 -16.52
C SER A 167 14.31 10.71 -15.37
N ALA A 168 14.90 10.24 -14.25
CA ALA A 168 15.23 11.12 -13.13
C ALA A 168 16.21 12.22 -13.56
N HIS A 169 17.26 11.87 -14.30
CA HIS A 169 18.20 12.85 -14.86
C HIS A 169 17.55 13.80 -15.88
N LYS A 170 16.57 13.33 -16.68
CA LYS A 170 15.78 14.19 -17.59
C LYS A 170 14.99 15.23 -16.80
N LEU A 171 14.31 14.84 -15.72
CA LEU A 171 13.58 15.76 -14.83
C LEU A 171 14.52 16.78 -14.18
N ALA A 172 15.65 16.31 -13.64
CA ALA A 172 16.65 17.15 -12.99
C ALA A 172 17.25 18.21 -13.92
N ARG A 173 17.42 17.91 -15.21
CA ARG A 173 17.87 18.88 -16.22
C ARG A 173 16.77 19.83 -16.69
N ALA A 174 15.52 19.36 -16.74
CA ALA A 174 14.41 20.09 -17.32
C ALA A 174 13.76 21.11 -16.37
N LEU A 175 13.99 20.99 -15.05
CA LEU A 175 13.28 21.77 -14.03
C LEU A 175 14.26 22.54 -13.12
N PRO A 176 13.92 23.76 -12.70
CA PRO A 176 14.67 24.50 -11.70
C PRO A 176 14.75 23.77 -10.35
N ASP A 177 15.82 24.02 -9.60
CA ASP A 177 16.10 23.38 -8.31
C ASP A 177 15.00 23.63 -7.27
N GLU A 178 14.33 24.78 -7.32
CA GLU A 178 13.26 25.17 -6.39
C GLU A 178 11.92 24.47 -6.69
N THR A 179 11.82 23.74 -7.81
CA THR A 179 10.59 23.04 -8.19
C THR A 179 10.28 21.95 -7.17
N ARG A 180 9.10 22.03 -6.56
CA ARG A 180 8.62 21.04 -5.57
C ARG A 180 8.25 19.74 -6.26
N ILE A 181 8.55 18.61 -5.61
CA ILE A 181 8.25 17.28 -6.11
C ILE A 181 7.04 16.72 -5.37
N PHE A 182 6.16 16.04 -6.11
CA PHE A 182 4.95 15.41 -5.59
C PHE A 182 4.83 13.98 -6.15
N PRO A 183 5.43 12.98 -5.48
CA PRO A 183 5.36 11.59 -5.92
C PRO A 183 4.04 10.94 -5.51
N THR A 184 3.63 9.89 -6.22
CA THR A 184 2.41 9.14 -5.85
C THR A 184 2.69 8.18 -4.70
N HIS A 185 3.91 7.61 -4.61
CA HIS A 185 4.28 6.62 -3.60
C HIS A 185 5.48 7.07 -2.74
N GLY A 186 5.92 6.21 -1.82
CA GLY A 186 7.09 6.41 -0.96
C GLY A 186 6.81 6.38 0.54
N PHE A 187 5.53 6.51 0.94
CA PHE A 187 5.11 6.70 2.34
C PHE A 187 4.86 5.38 3.06
N GLY A 188 5.80 4.43 2.97
CA GLY A 188 5.61 3.03 3.41
C GLY A 188 5.06 2.10 2.32
N SER A 189 4.93 2.58 1.08
CA SER A 189 4.43 1.79 -0.06
C SER A 189 5.46 0.75 -0.51
N PHE A 190 4.96 -0.43 -0.92
CA PHE A 190 5.76 -1.48 -1.56
C PHE A 190 6.12 -1.18 -3.03
N CYS A 191 5.59 -0.09 -3.60
CA CYS A 191 6.03 0.46 -4.90
C CYS A 191 7.34 1.26 -4.81
N SER A 192 7.76 1.66 -3.61
CA SER A 192 9.06 2.32 -3.41
C SER A 192 10.18 1.29 -3.40
N ALA A 193 11.24 1.52 -4.17
CA ALA A 193 12.38 0.60 -4.19
C ALA A 193 13.16 0.63 -2.86
N THR A 194 13.27 1.81 -2.25
CA THR A 194 13.80 2.02 -0.90
C THR A 194 12.84 2.89 -0.09
N GLN A 195 12.82 2.72 1.23
CA GLN A 195 11.94 3.50 2.11
C GLN A 195 12.61 4.81 2.53
N SER A 196 11.81 5.87 2.69
CA SER A 196 12.25 7.20 3.09
C SER A 196 11.23 7.82 4.05
N GLU A 197 11.71 8.51 5.08
CA GLU A 197 10.85 9.22 6.04
C GLU A 197 10.56 10.67 5.60
N ALA A 198 11.14 11.12 4.49
CA ALA A 198 10.91 12.46 3.99
C ALA A 198 9.44 12.68 3.60
N THR A 199 8.89 13.83 3.94
CA THR A 199 7.49 14.18 3.65
C THR A 199 7.32 15.24 2.56
N GLU A 200 8.41 15.93 2.21
CA GLU A 200 8.52 16.94 1.16
C GLU A 200 9.93 16.98 0.55
N SER A 201 10.04 17.41 -0.71
CA SER A 201 11.33 17.63 -1.37
C SER A 201 11.23 18.58 -2.59
N THR A 202 12.38 18.88 -3.18
CA THR A 202 12.55 19.70 -4.39
C THR A 202 13.55 19.04 -5.35
N ILE A 203 13.53 19.42 -6.63
CA ILE A 203 14.52 18.95 -7.61
C ILE A 203 15.96 19.17 -7.14
N GLY A 204 16.24 20.33 -6.55
CA GLY A 204 17.56 20.65 -6.03
C GLY A 204 17.98 19.75 -4.85
N GLN A 205 17.03 19.38 -3.99
CA GLN A 205 17.30 18.46 -2.89
C GLN A 205 17.57 17.05 -3.41
N GLU A 206 16.73 16.53 -4.31
CA GLU A 206 16.94 15.19 -4.89
C GLU A 206 18.26 15.08 -5.64
N LYS A 207 18.69 16.13 -6.36
CA LYS A 207 20.03 16.18 -6.99
C LYS A 207 21.19 15.98 -6.00
N ARG A 208 20.99 16.30 -4.72
CA ARG A 208 22.03 16.18 -3.67
C ARG A 208 21.97 14.88 -2.90
N THR A 209 20.81 14.24 -2.83
CA THR A 209 20.58 13.14 -1.89
C THR A 209 19.99 11.86 -2.49
N ASN A 210 19.36 11.93 -3.66
CA ASN A 210 18.72 10.74 -4.25
C ASN A 210 19.76 9.89 -4.98
N PRO A 211 19.92 8.59 -4.63
CA PRO A 211 20.88 7.70 -5.28
C PRO A 211 20.81 7.74 -6.82
N VAL A 212 19.60 7.81 -7.39
CA VAL A 212 19.39 7.87 -8.85
C VAL A 212 19.97 9.11 -9.53
N LEU A 213 20.28 10.16 -8.77
CA LEU A 213 20.88 11.41 -9.27
C LEU A 213 22.32 11.62 -8.80
N THR A 214 22.76 10.88 -7.78
CA THR A 214 24.08 11.04 -7.16
C THR A 214 25.07 9.93 -7.53
N GLN A 215 24.59 8.74 -7.85
CA GLN A 215 25.41 7.60 -8.31
C GLN A 215 25.59 7.64 -9.83
N ASP A 216 26.58 6.90 -10.33
CA ASP A 216 26.60 6.55 -11.76
C ASP A 216 25.55 5.47 -12.07
N GLU A 217 25.23 5.32 -13.35
CA GLU A 217 24.14 4.44 -13.80
C GLU A 217 24.39 2.97 -13.45
N GLU A 218 25.63 2.48 -13.57
CA GLU A 218 25.95 1.07 -13.31
C GLU A 218 25.88 0.75 -11.82
N GLU A 219 26.35 1.68 -10.98
CA GLU A 219 26.20 1.59 -9.53
C GLU A 219 24.73 1.60 -9.12
N TYR A 220 23.96 2.58 -9.59
CA TYR A 220 22.53 2.68 -9.30
C TYR A 220 21.74 1.44 -9.73
N VAL A 221 21.98 0.94 -10.95
CA VAL A 221 21.28 -0.24 -11.49
C VAL A 221 21.52 -1.45 -10.60
N ARG A 222 22.77 -1.73 -10.27
CA ARG A 222 23.14 -2.86 -9.41
C ARG A 222 22.53 -2.72 -8.02
N ASP A 223 22.70 -1.58 -7.37
CA ASP A 223 22.20 -1.34 -6.02
C ASP A 223 20.67 -1.43 -5.96
N LEU A 224 19.97 -0.88 -6.96
CA LEU A 224 18.51 -0.96 -7.04
C LEU A 224 18.04 -2.40 -7.18
N LEU A 225 18.64 -3.16 -8.11
CA LEU A 225 18.28 -4.57 -8.35
C LEU A 225 18.54 -5.45 -7.12
N ASP A 226 19.65 -5.21 -6.42
CA ASP A 226 20.00 -5.93 -5.18
C ASP A 226 19.04 -5.59 -4.02
N ALA A 227 18.41 -4.41 -4.05
CA ALA A 227 17.45 -3.95 -3.06
C ALA A 227 15.99 -4.39 -3.32
N LEU A 228 15.67 -4.92 -4.51
CA LEU A 228 14.31 -5.36 -4.83
C LEU A 228 13.90 -6.58 -3.99
N ASP A 229 12.69 -6.50 -3.44
CA ASP A 229 12.07 -7.57 -2.65
C ASP A 229 10.65 -7.85 -3.13
N VAL A 230 10.06 -8.92 -2.61
CA VAL A 230 8.69 -9.33 -2.89
C VAL A 230 7.68 -8.20 -2.63
N TRP A 231 6.61 -8.20 -3.42
CA TRP A 231 5.51 -7.25 -3.34
C TRP A 231 4.16 -7.94 -3.12
N PRO A 232 3.13 -7.18 -2.67
CA PRO A 232 1.81 -7.73 -2.40
C PRO A 232 1.16 -8.42 -3.60
N ALA A 233 0.80 -9.70 -3.45
CA ALA A 233 0.30 -10.54 -4.54
C ALA A 233 -0.87 -9.93 -5.36
N TYR A 234 -1.71 -9.11 -4.71
CA TYR A 234 -2.82 -8.43 -5.39
C TYR A 234 -2.38 -7.42 -6.46
N TYR A 235 -1.13 -6.95 -6.45
CA TYR A 235 -0.65 -5.96 -7.44
C TYR A 235 -0.78 -6.48 -8.88
N ALA A 236 -0.66 -7.80 -9.07
CA ALA A 236 -0.87 -8.47 -10.36
C ALA A 236 -2.29 -8.25 -10.94
N GLN A 237 -3.24 -7.85 -10.11
CA GLN A 237 -4.65 -7.66 -10.45
C GLN A 237 -4.98 -6.19 -10.74
N MET A 238 -4.13 -5.26 -10.29
CA MET A 238 -4.43 -3.82 -10.33
C MET A 238 -4.30 -3.26 -11.73
N ALA A 239 -3.19 -3.53 -12.43
CA ALA A 239 -3.01 -3.02 -13.79
C ALA A 239 -4.11 -3.51 -14.76
N PRO A 240 -4.50 -4.81 -14.79
CA PRO A 240 -5.66 -5.25 -15.57
C PRO A 240 -6.97 -4.55 -15.17
N ALA A 241 -7.24 -4.38 -13.88
CA ALA A 241 -8.45 -3.70 -13.40
C ALA A 241 -8.48 -2.22 -13.81
N ASN A 242 -7.33 -1.55 -13.74
CA ASN A 242 -7.17 -0.15 -14.10
C ASN A 242 -7.30 0.06 -15.62
N ALA A 243 -6.70 -0.81 -16.42
CA ALA A 243 -6.84 -0.80 -17.87
C ALA A 243 -8.30 -1.07 -18.33
N ALA A 244 -9.06 -1.85 -17.56
CA ALA A 244 -10.47 -2.11 -17.85
C ALA A 244 -11.39 -0.89 -17.61
N GLY A 245 -10.93 0.14 -16.89
CA GLY A 245 -11.71 1.36 -16.63
C GLY A 245 -12.73 1.17 -15.51
N PRO A 246 -12.26 1.10 -14.26
CA PRO A 246 -13.08 0.61 -13.16
C PRO A 246 -14.05 1.72 -12.69
N GLY A 247 -15.31 1.34 -12.37
CA GLY A 247 -16.40 2.28 -12.03
C GLY A 247 -16.30 2.95 -10.65
N ALA A 248 -17.32 3.67 -10.18
CA ALA A 248 -17.32 4.15 -8.78
C ALA A 248 -17.50 2.96 -7.81
N PRO A 249 -16.82 2.94 -6.65
CA PRO A 249 -17.00 1.86 -5.68
C PRO A 249 -18.37 1.94 -5.00
N ASP A 250 -18.91 0.79 -4.61
CA ASP A 250 -20.04 0.71 -3.68
C ASP A 250 -19.51 0.65 -2.24
N LEU A 251 -19.80 1.69 -1.46
CA LEU A 251 -19.38 1.82 -0.07
C LEU A 251 -20.52 1.51 0.93
N SER A 252 -21.65 0.98 0.46
CA SER A 252 -22.74 0.51 1.32
C SER A 252 -22.35 -0.75 2.06
N LEU A 253 -22.78 -0.88 3.32
CA LEU A 253 -22.46 -2.05 4.13
C LEU A 253 -22.85 -3.36 3.42
N PRO A 254 -22.06 -4.44 3.58
CA PRO A 254 -22.41 -5.75 3.05
C PRO A 254 -23.70 -6.28 3.70
N ARG A 255 -24.21 -7.41 3.22
CA ARG A 255 -25.33 -8.07 3.92
C ARG A 255 -24.90 -8.56 5.31
N LEU A 256 -25.78 -8.45 6.29
CA LEU A 256 -25.55 -9.02 7.62
C LEU A 256 -25.54 -10.56 7.57
N ALA A 257 -24.59 -11.18 8.27
CA ALA A 257 -24.52 -12.62 8.54
C ALA A 257 -24.68 -12.88 10.05
N ASP A 258 -25.43 -13.92 10.40
CA ASP A 258 -25.55 -14.41 11.77
C ASP A 258 -24.47 -15.45 12.09
N ALA A 259 -24.37 -15.86 13.36
CA ALA A 259 -23.37 -16.83 13.81
C ALA A 259 -23.43 -18.19 13.08
N VAL A 260 -24.62 -18.60 12.61
CA VAL A 260 -24.79 -19.87 11.87
C VAL A 260 -24.20 -19.72 10.47
N GLU A 261 -24.47 -18.61 9.81
CA GLU A 261 -23.91 -18.30 8.52
C GLU A 261 -22.39 -18.12 8.58
N LEU A 262 -21.87 -17.39 9.57
CA LEU A 262 -20.43 -17.19 9.76
C LEU A 262 -19.70 -18.54 9.88
N ARG A 263 -20.22 -19.45 10.70
CA ARG A 263 -19.68 -20.80 10.83
C ARG A 263 -19.66 -21.56 9.50
N ARG A 264 -20.78 -21.53 8.76
CA ARG A 264 -20.88 -22.20 7.44
C ARG A 264 -19.83 -21.66 6.45
N ARG A 265 -19.54 -20.36 6.50
CA ARG A 265 -18.53 -19.71 5.64
C ARG A 265 -17.11 -20.16 6.00
N ILE A 266 -16.78 -20.20 7.29
CA ILE A 266 -15.49 -20.73 7.77
C ILE A 266 -15.31 -22.19 7.33
N GLU A 267 -16.32 -23.04 7.57
CA GLU A 267 -16.29 -24.46 7.17
C GLU A 267 -16.23 -24.64 5.64
N GLY A 268 -16.71 -23.66 4.88
CA GLY A 268 -16.62 -23.60 3.42
C GLY A 268 -15.29 -23.09 2.87
N GLY A 269 -14.33 -22.72 3.73
CA GLY A 269 -13.03 -22.17 3.33
C GLY A 269 -13.06 -20.69 2.92
N GLU A 270 -14.15 -19.98 3.20
CA GLU A 270 -14.19 -18.52 3.03
C GLU A 270 -13.41 -17.81 4.15
N TRP A 271 -12.93 -16.60 3.86
CA TRP A 271 -12.22 -15.82 4.86
C TRP A 271 -13.21 -15.01 5.70
N VAL A 272 -13.30 -15.34 6.98
CA VAL A 272 -14.03 -14.53 7.97
C VAL A 272 -13.03 -13.77 8.80
N VAL A 273 -13.01 -12.45 8.61
CA VAL A 273 -11.94 -11.57 9.07
C VAL A 273 -12.40 -10.70 10.23
N ASP A 274 -11.73 -10.84 11.36
CA ASP A 274 -11.90 -10.03 12.57
C ASP A 274 -11.01 -8.80 12.50
N LEU A 275 -11.65 -7.63 12.49
CA LEU A 275 -11.06 -6.30 12.31
C LEU A 275 -10.55 -5.66 13.60
N ARG A 276 -10.79 -6.30 14.75
CA ARG A 276 -10.37 -5.78 16.04
C ARG A 276 -8.85 -5.83 16.20
N THR A 277 -8.35 -5.09 17.18
CA THR A 277 -6.91 -5.06 17.49
C THR A 277 -6.41 -6.45 17.84
N ARG A 278 -5.11 -6.69 17.57
CA ARG A 278 -4.43 -7.95 17.92
C ARG A 278 -4.59 -8.36 19.38
N THR A 279 -4.58 -7.39 20.30
CA THR A 279 -4.76 -7.63 21.73
C THR A 279 -6.17 -8.10 22.07
N ALA A 280 -7.20 -7.50 21.46
CA ALA A 280 -8.59 -7.92 21.64
C ALA A 280 -8.85 -9.30 21.02
N PHE A 281 -8.26 -9.58 19.85
CA PHE A 281 -8.37 -10.87 19.19
C PHE A 281 -7.73 -11.99 20.01
N ALA A 282 -6.47 -11.80 20.45
CA ALA A 282 -5.75 -12.79 21.24
C ALA A 282 -6.46 -13.14 22.55
N ALA A 283 -7.06 -12.13 23.22
CA ALA A 283 -7.81 -12.31 24.46
C ALA A 283 -9.13 -13.08 24.28
N GLY A 284 -9.73 -13.06 23.09
CA GLY A 284 -10.96 -13.78 22.79
C GLY A 284 -11.48 -13.50 21.38
N HIS A 285 -11.65 -14.54 20.56
CA HIS A 285 -12.18 -14.46 19.20
C HIS A 285 -13.08 -15.66 18.87
N ALA A 286 -13.86 -15.52 17.79
CA ALA A 286 -14.67 -16.62 17.29
C ALA A 286 -13.78 -17.71 16.65
N PRO A 287 -13.98 -19.00 16.95
CA PRO A 287 -13.14 -20.05 16.40
C PRO A 287 -13.09 -20.05 14.87
N GLY A 288 -11.88 -20.14 14.30
CA GLY A 288 -11.65 -20.23 12.86
C GLY A 288 -11.69 -18.90 12.10
N THR A 289 -11.86 -17.76 12.78
CA THR A 289 -11.69 -16.45 12.15
C THR A 289 -10.21 -16.08 12.03
N LEU A 290 -9.90 -15.18 11.10
CA LEU A 290 -8.56 -14.63 10.88
C LEU A 290 -8.50 -13.19 11.37
N ASN A 291 -7.38 -12.75 11.95
CA ASN A 291 -7.25 -11.39 12.44
C ASN A 291 -6.49 -10.52 11.44
N PHE A 292 -7.13 -9.44 11.00
CA PHE A 292 -6.49 -8.36 10.28
C PHE A 292 -7.02 -7.04 10.86
N GLY A 293 -6.34 -6.53 11.88
CA GLY A 293 -6.78 -5.34 12.60
C GLY A 293 -6.71 -4.07 11.76
N LEU A 294 -7.68 -3.15 11.97
CA LEU A 294 -7.69 -1.80 11.37
C LEU A 294 -6.59 -0.88 11.93
N ASP A 295 -5.87 -1.30 12.97
CA ASP A 295 -4.73 -0.60 13.57
C ASP A 295 -3.41 -0.78 12.80
N GLY A 296 -3.45 -1.41 11.62
CA GLY A 296 -2.30 -1.58 10.73
C GLY A 296 -2.68 -1.56 9.25
N SER A 297 -1.81 -2.08 8.38
CA SER A 297 -2.01 -2.10 6.92
C SER A 297 -2.98 -3.21 6.47
N PHE A 298 -4.22 -3.13 6.95
CA PHE A 298 -5.26 -4.15 6.78
C PHE A 298 -5.43 -4.61 5.32
N ALA A 299 -5.78 -3.70 4.40
CA ALA A 299 -6.02 -4.07 3.01
C ALA A 299 -4.77 -4.66 2.34
N THR A 300 -3.60 -4.08 2.59
CA THR A 300 -2.34 -4.55 2.00
C THR A 300 -2.04 -6.00 2.38
N TYR A 301 -2.08 -6.34 3.67
CA TYR A 301 -1.82 -7.71 4.10
C TYR A 301 -2.95 -8.66 3.74
N LEU A 302 -4.23 -8.25 3.85
CA LEU A 302 -5.33 -9.10 3.41
C LEU A 302 -5.19 -9.43 1.92
N GLY A 303 -5.01 -8.40 1.07
CA GLY A 303 -4.81 -8.55 -0.37
C GLY A 303 -3.57 -9.35 -0.74
N TRP A 304 -2.50 -9.27 0.05
CA TRP A 304 -1.29 -10.08 -0.17
C TRP A 304 -1.53 -11.56 0.13
N LEU A 305 -2.22 -11.86 1.23
CA LEU A 305 -2.33 -13.22 1.75
C LEU A 305 -3.51 -14.00 1.14
N ILE A 306 -4.55 -13.31 0.69
CA ILE A 306 -5.75 -13.96 0.18
C ILE A 306 -5.54 -14.50 -1.23
N SER A 307 -6.08 -15.69 -1.50
CA SER A 307 -6.22 -16.13 -2.89
C SER A 307 -7.23 -15.24 -3.60
N TRP A 308 -6.84 -14.66 -4.74
CA TRP A 308 -7.70 -13.70 -5.43
C TRP A 308 -9.06 -14.31 -5.79
N GLY A 309 -10.13 -13.56 -5.52
CA GLY A 309 -11.51 -14.02 -5.73
C GLY A 309 -12.12 -14.83 -4.57
N THR A 310 -11.36 -15.17 -3.53
CA THR A 310 -11.93 -15.78 -2.30
C THR A 310 -12.92 -14.82 -1.63
N PRO A 311 -14.15 -15.28 -1.29
CA PRO A 311 -15.10 -14.45 -0.57
C PRO A 311 -14.59 -14.02 0.80
N VAL A 312 -14.76 -12.73 1.12
CA VAL A 312 -14.39 -12.12 2.41
C VAL A 312 -15.63 -11.71 3.18
N THR A 313 -15.71 -12.09 4.46
CA THR A 313 -16.70 -11.60 5.42
C THR A 313 -16.01 -10.79 6.51
N LEU A 314 -16.55 -9.62 6.83
CA LEU A 314 -15.94 -8.68 7.78
C LEU A 314 -16.64 -8.70 9.15
N LEU A 315 -15.89 -8.82 10.23
CA LEU A 315 -16.36 -8.74 11.60
C LEU A 315 -15.76 -7.50 12.27
N GLY A 316 -16.60 -6.55 12.69
CA GLY A 316 -16.16 -5.35 13.39
C GLY A 316 -16.94 -5.13 14.68
N ASP A 317 -16.42 -4.35 15.63
CA ASP A 317 -17.18 -4.00 16.84
C ASP A 317 -18.43 -3.20 16.46
N THR A 318 -18.29 -2.34 15.46
CA THR A 318 -19.31 -1.42 14.96
C THR A 318 -19.48 -1.51 13.45
N ALA A 319 -20.58 -0.94 12.95
CA ALA A 319 -20.78 -0.77 11.51
C ALA A 319 -19.75 0.19 10.88
N ALA A 320 -19.16 1.10 11.67
CA ALA A 320 -18.14 2.02 11.20
C ALA A 320 -16.83 1.28 10.87
N ASP A 321 -16.45 0.30 11.69
CA ASP A 321 -15.26 -0.53 11.45
C ASP A 321 -15.40 -1.30 10.13
N VAL A 322 -16.58 -1.88 9.90
CA VAL A 322 -16.90 -2.59 8.64
C VAL A 322 -16.85 -1.63 7.45
N ALA A 323 -17.41 -0.42 7.58
CA ALA A 323 -17.38 0.59 6.52
C ALA A 323 -15.96 1.06 6.21
N GLN A 324 -15.10 1.21 7.23
CA GLN A 324 -13.69 1.53 7.05
C GLN A 324 -12.95 0.40 6.31
N ALA A 325 -13.09 -0.84 6.77
CA ALA A 325 -12.48 -2.00 6.13
C ALA A 325 -12.92 -2.14 4.67
N GLN A 326 -14.22 -2.01 4.39
CA GLN A 326 -14.74 -2.04 3.02
C GLN A 326 -14.10 -0.95 2.16
N ARG A 327 -13.97 0.28 2.68
CA ARG A 327 -13.32 1.39 1.98
C ARG A 327 -11.86 1.07 1.66
N GLU A 328 -11.12 0.43 2.56
CA GLU A 328 -9.75 0.02 2.27
C GLU A 328 -9.68 -1.10 1.23
N LEU A 329 -10.61 -2.07 1.27
CA LEU A 329 -10.67 -3.17 0.31
C LEU A 329 -11.00 -2.74 -1.12
N VAL A 330 -11.91 -1.78 -1.31
CA VAL A 330 -12.21 -1.30 -2.66
C VAL A 330 -11.01 -0.63 -3.31
N ARG A 331 -10.10 -0.01 -2.54
CA ARG A 331 -8.87 0.59 -3.06
C ARG A 331 -7.96 -0.45 -3.71
N ILE A 332 -8.03 -1.70 -3.28
CA ILE A 332 -7.24 -2.80 -3.85
C ILE A 332 -8.08 -3.76 -4.70
N GLY A 333 -9.25 -3.33 -5.17
CA GLY A 333 -10.08 -4.10 -6.11
C GLY A 333 -10.91 -5.23 -5.50
N ILE A 334 -10.95 -5.34 -4.17
CA ILE A 334 -11.92 -6.21 -3.49
C ILE A 334 -13.21 -5.40 -3.32
N ASP A 335 -14.00 -5.34 -4.41
CA ASP A 335 -15.12 -4.40 -4.57
C ASP A 335 -16.25 -4.58 -3.55
N ARG A 336 -16.60 -5.83 -3.20
CA ARG A 336 -17.70 -6.09 -2.27
C ARG A 336 -17.43 -7.30 -1.38
N PRO A 337 -17.25 -7.11 -0.06
CA PRO A 337 -17.28 -8.21 0.89
C PRO A 337 -18.60 -8.98 0.81
N ALA A 338 -18.55 -10.30 0.98
CA ALA A 338 -19.68 -11.20 0.80
C ALA A 338 -20.72 -11.08 1.93
N ALA A 339 -20.29 -10.68 3.13
CA ALA A 339 -21.14 -10.38 4.27
C ALA A 339 -20.37 -9.55 5.32
N HIS A 340 -21.08 -9.14 6.37
CA HIS A 340 -20.47 -8.62 7.59
C HIS A 340 -21.26 -9.04 8.84
N ALA A 341 -20.64 -8.89 10.01
CA ALA A 341 -21.33 -8.88 11.29
C ALA A 341 -20.72 -7.82 12.21
N THR A 342 -21.52 -7.34 13.17
CA THR A 342 -21.09 -6.37 14.18
C THR A 342 -21.26 -6.92 15.60
N GLY A 343 -20.63 -6.29 16.58
CA GLY A 343 -20.64 -6.74 17.98
C GLY A 343 -19.32 -7.43 18.34
N GLY A 344 -19.38 -8.54 19.07
CA GLY A 344 -18.17 -9.23 19.52
C GLY A 344 -18.25 -10.74 19.36
N PRO A 345 -17.19 -11.46 19.77
CA PRO A 345 -17.04 -12.91 19.60
C PRO A 345 -18.25 -13.74 20.06
N ASP A 346 -18.88 -13.35 21.17
CA ASP A 346 -20.06 -14.03 21.73
C ASP A 346 -21.29 -13.98 20.81
N ARG A 347 -21.33 -13.04 19.85
CA ARG A 347 -22.39 -12.92 18.84
C ARG A 347 -22.03 -13.54 17.51
N TRP A 348 -20.74 -13.76 17.25
CA TRP A 348 -20.26 -14.28 15.98
C TRP A 348 -20.19 -15.80 15.94
N SER A 349 -20.24 -16.45 17.09
CA SER A 349 -20.19 -17.90 17.23
C SER A 349 -21.16 -18.38 18.31
N PRO A 350 -21.84 -19.53 18.11
CA PRO A 350 -22.60 -20.18 19.18
C PRO A 350 -21.70 -20.88 20.21
N HIS A 351 -20.41 -21.05 19.90
CA HIS A 351 -19.38 -21.58 20.79
C HIS A 351 -18.69 -20.46 21.54
N ALA A 352 -18.21 -20.78 22.74
CA ALA A 352 -17.43 -19.85 23.56
C ALA A 352 -16.22 -19.30 22.77
N PRO A 353 -15.86 -18.02 22.97
CA PRO A 353 -14.65 -17.46 22.39
C PRO A 353 -13.42 -18.27 22.78
N VAL A 354 -12.48 -18.38 21.86
CA VAL A 354 -11.17 -19.02 22.06
C VAL A 354 -10.08 -17.95 22.13
N SER A 355 -8.96 -18.27 22.75
CA SER A 355 -7.86 -17.33 22.99
C SER A 355 -6.50 -18.02 22.89
N PHE A 356 -5.46 -17.22 22.70
CA PHE A 356 -4.07 -17.67 22.78
C PHE A 356 -3.24 -16.64 23.57
N PRO A 357 -2.18 -17.09 24.26
CA PRO A 357 -1.32 -16.20 25.03
C PRO A 357 -0.54 -15.23 24.14
N THR A 358 -0.32 -14.03 24.68
CA THR A 358 0.64 -13.05 24.16
C THR A 358 1.82 -12.90 25.12
N ALA A 359 2.97 -12.50 24.59
CA ALA A 359 4.21 -12.36 25.36
C ALA A 359 5.15 -11.33 24.73
N THR A 360 6.28 -11.05 25.39
CA THR A 360 7.35 -10.16 24.92
C THR A 360 8.61 -10.94 24.52
N PHE A 361 9.61 -10.27 23.95
CA PHE A 361 10.92 -10.91 23.71
C PHE A 361 11.64 -11.27 25.02
N ALA A 362 11.37 -10.56 26.12
CA ALA A 362 11.91 -10.91 27.44
C ALA A 362 11.29 -12.22 27.98
N ASP A 363 10.00 -12.44 27.75
CA ASP A 363 9.35 -13.70 28.11
C ASP A 363 9.87 -14.88 27.27
N LEU A 364 10.12 -14.65 25.97
CA LEU A 364 10.72 -15.64 25.09
C LEU A 364 12.11 -16.05 25.57
N ASP A 365 12.94 -15.07 25.93
CA ASP A 365 14.26 -15.31 26.50
C ASP A 365 14.18 -16.23 27.73
N LEU A 366 13.34 -15.88 28.71
CA LEU A 366 13.12 -16.69 29.91
C LEU A 366 12.66 -18.12 29.58
N VAL A 367 11.72 -18.27 28.65
CA VAL A 367 11.16 -19.58 28.29
C VAL A 367 12.18 -20.50 27.63
N ARG A 368 13.05 -19.97 26.76
CA ARG A 368 14.08 -20.76 26.07
C ARG A 368 15.14 -21.36 27.02
N HIS A 369 15.30 -20.79 28.21
CA HIS A 369 16.16 -21.36 29.25
C HIS A 369 15.56 -22.60 29.93
N HIS A 370 14.25 -22.80 29.85
CA HIS A 370 13.53 -23.82 30.63
C HIS A 370 12.86 -24.90 29.78
N ARG A 371 12.54 -24.62 28.52
CA ARG A 371 11.91 -25.59 27.60
C ARG A 371 12.25 -25.28 26.15
N ASP A 372 12.23 -26.33 25.34
CA ASP A 372 12.41 -26.23 23.90
C ASP A 372 11.11 -25.73 23.25
N VAL A 373 11.21 -24.68 22.44
CA VAL A 373 10.09 -24.01 21.76
C VAL A 373 10.46 -23.67 20.32
N VAL A 374 9.47 -23.65 19.45
CA VAL A 374 9.67 -23.25 18.05
C VAL A 374 9.58 -21.74 17.96
N VAL A 375 10.68 -21.06 17.62
CA VAL A 375 10.67 -19.63 17.33
C VAL A 375 10.37 -19.44 15.84
N LEU A 376 9.20 -18.90 15.52
CA LEU A 376 8.76 -18.62 14.16
C LEU A 376 8.88 -17.11 13.87
N ASP A 377 9.77 -16.78 12.93
CA ASP A 377 9.96 -15.41 12.44
C ASP A 377 9.18 -15.24 11.13
N VAL A 378 8.13 -14.40 11.16
CA VAL A 378 7.29 -14.13 9.96
C VAL A 378 7.66 -12.82 9.25
N ARG A 379 8.81 -12.21 9.61
CA ARG A 379 9.37 -11.12 8.82
C ARG A 379 9.78 -11.60 7.44
N ARG A 380 9.96 -10.65 6.52
CA ARG A 380 10.45 -10.94 5.17
C ARG A 380 11.88 -11.48 5.23
N THR A 381 12.28 -12.13 4.13
CA THR A 381 13.57 -12.83 4.03
C THR A 381 14.76 -11.88 4.19
N ASP A 382 14.65 -10.65 3.68
CA ASP A 382 15.63 -9.58 3.83
C ASP A 382 15.81 -9.18 5.30
N GLU A 383 14.71 -8.88 6.00
CA GLU A 383 14.70 -8.53 7.43
C GLU A 383 15.31 -9.64 8.30
N HIS A 384 15.00 -10.90 7.98
CA HIS A 384 15.53 -12.07 8.69
C HIS A 384 17.02 -12.32 8.40
N ARG A 385 17.46 -12.07 7.16
CA ARG A 385 18.87 -12.19 6.77
C ARG A 385 19.72 -11.11 7.46
N ALA A 386 19.21 -9.89 7.56
CA ALA A 386 19.85 -8.76 8.22
C ALA A 386 20.13 -9.03 9.71
N ALA A 387 19.12 -9.43 10.48
CA ALA A 387 19.29 -9.84 11.87
C ALA A 387 18.14 -10.77 12.30
N ARG A 388 18.44 -11.87 12.99
CA ARG A 388 17.44 -12.84 13.48
C ARG A 388 17.85 -13.46 14.81
N ILE A 389 16.89 -14.03 15.53
CA ILE A 389 17.15 -14.84 16.72
C ILE A 389 17.78 -16.19 16.29
N GLU A 390 18.84 -16.61 16.96
CA GLU A 390 19.50 -17.90 16.68
C GLU A 390 18.53 -19.07 16.86
N GLY A 391 18.46 -19.92 15.83
CA GLY A 391 17.58 -21.08 15.77
C GLY A 391 16.14 -20.78 15.37
N ALA A 392 15.80 -19.52 15.06
CA ALA A 392 14.47 -19.18 14.54
C ALA A 392 14.25 -19.76 13.14
N VAL A 393 13.04 -20.26 12.89
CA VAL A 393 12.56 -20.68 11.58
C VAL A 393 11.89 -19.51 10.90
N ASN A 394 12.34 -19.15 9.69
CA ASN A 394 11.70 -18.10 8.90
C ASN A 394 10.71 -18.70 7.92
N ILE A 395 9.46 -18.28 8.06
CA ILE A 395 8.43 -18.44 7.04
C ILE A 395 7.82 -17.05 6.88
N PRO A 396 8.24 -16.27 5.87
CA PRO A 396 7.71 -14.94 5.63
C PRO A 396 6.18 -14.96 5.59
N ILE A 397 5.56 -13.92 6.14
CA ILE A 397 4.09 -13.90 6.30
C ILE A 397 3.33 -14.18 5.00
N HIS A 398 3.86 -13.76 3.85
CA HIS A 398 3.23 -13.96 2.54
C HIS A 398 3.22 -15.42 2.06
N GLU A 399 4.10 -16.27 2.59
CA GLU A 399 4.10 -17.70 2.32
C GLU A 399 3.30 -18.50 3.36
N LEU A 400 3.15 -17.95 4.57
CA LEU A 400 2.62 -18.66 5.73
C LEU A 400 1.26 -19.32 5.48
N PRO A 401 0.25 -18.71 4.84
CA PRO A 401 -1.06 -19.36 4.64
C PRO A 401 -0.96 -20.72 3.95
N GLN A 402 0.00 -20.90 3.03
CA GLN A 402 0.23 -22.15 2.30
C GLN A 402 1.22 -23.08 3.02
N ARG A 403 2.03 -22.52 3.93
CA ARG A 403 3.13 -23.21 4.63
C ARG A 403 2.86 -23.44 6.11
N VAL A 404 1.63 -23.24 6.59
CA VAL A 404 1.24 -23.63 7.96
C VAL A 404 1.61 -25.10 8.28
N PRO A 405 1.44 -26.07 7.36
CA PRO A 405 1.89 -27.44 7.60
C PRO A 405 3.41 -27.60 7.79
N ASP A 406 4.21 -26.68 7.24
CA ASP A 406 5.69 -26.72 7.33
C ASP A 406 6.21 -26.20 8.68
N VAL A 407 5.37 -25.52 9.47
CA VAL A 407 5.76 -25.00 10.78
C VAL A 407 6.09 -26.17 11.72
N PRO A 408 7.30 -26.26 12.31
CA PRO A 408 7.71 -27.40 13.14
C PRO A 408 6.76 -27.67 14.30
N SER A 409 6.54 -28.94 14.65
CA SER A 409 5.66 -29.34 15.75
C SER A 409 6.14 -28.81 17.10
N GLY A 410 5.21 -28.50 18.01
CA GLY A 410 5.50 -27.98 19.35
C GLY A 410 4.76 -26.69 19.64
N GLU A 411 5.07 -26.06 20.76
CA GLU A 411 4.59 -24.72 21.09
C GLU A 411 5.35 -23.69 20.23
N VAL A 412 4.60 -22.90 19.44
CA VAL A 412 5.16 -21.94 18.48
C VAL A 412 5.13 -20.53 19.06
N TRP A 413 6.30 -19.93 19.24
CA TRP A 413 6.46 -18.51 19.55
C TRP A 413 6.62 -17.73 18.25
N VAL A 414 5.56 -17.07 17.81
CA VAL A 414 5.54 -16.33 16.55
C VAL A 414 5.82 -14.85 16.79
N HIS A 415 6.76 -14.28 16.04
CA HIS A 415 7.12 -12.88 16.12
C HIS A 415 7.33 -12.25 14.75
N CYS A 416 7.33 -10.92 14.71
CA CYS A 416 7.71 -10.14 13.54
C CYS A 416 8.52 -8.91 13.97
N ALA A 417 8.49 -7.82 13.20
CA ALA A 417 9.16 -6.57 13.58
C ALA A 417 8.45 -5.81 14.71
N ALA A 418 7.11 -5.82 14.78
CA ALA A 418 6.32 -4.96 15.67
C ALA A 418 4.93 -5.55 16.03
N GLY A 419 4.80 -6.87 16.12
CA GLY A 419 3.57 -7.57 16.52
C GLY A 419 2.46 -7.71 15.47
N TYR A 420 2.24 -6.74 14.56
CA TYR A 420 1.08 -6.79 13.63
C TYR A 420 1.06 -8.05 12.74
N ARG A 421 2.16 -8.31 12.01
CA ARG A 421 2.32 -9.53 11.19
C ARG A 421 2.27 -10.82 12.03
N ALA A 422 2.77 -10.77 13.26
CA ALA A 422 2.73 -11.91 14.17
C ALA A 422 1.29 -12.25 14.60
N SER A 423 0.42 -11.25 14.78
CA SER A 423 -1.00 -11.46 15.06
C SER A 423 -1.73 -12.13 13.89
N ILE A 424 -1.52 -11.65 12.66
CA ILE A 424 -2.09 -12.27 11.46
C ILE A 424 -1.64 -13.73 11.39
N ALA A 425 -0.34 -13.99 11.53
CA ALA A 425 0.23 -15.33 11.55
C ALA A 425 -0.35 -16.21 12.67
N ALA A 426 -0.50 -15.67 13.88
CA ALA A 426 -1.10 -16.36 15.01
C ALA A 426 -2.55 -16.77 14.69
N SER A 427 -3.32 -15.95 13.98
CA SER A 427 -4.68 -16.33 13.59
C SER A 427 -4.73 -17.54 12.64
N PHE A 428 -3.81 -17.63 11.66
CA PHE A 428 -3.69 -18.81 10.78
C PHE A 428 -3.26 -20.06 11.54
N LEU A 429 -2.25 -19.94 12.40
CA LEU A 429 -1.74 -21.03 13.23
C LEU A 429 -2.82 -21.55 14.18
N HIS A 430 -3.55 -20.64 14.85
CA HIS A 430 -4.60 -21.00 15.79
C HIS A 430 -5.80 -21.64 15.08
N ALA A 431 -6.22 -21.12 13.92
CA ALA A 431 -7.25 -21.73 13.09
C ALA A 431 -6.86 -23.14 12.61
N ALA A 432 -5.57 -23.39 12.40
CA ALA A 432 -5.02 -24.72 12.09
C ALA A 432 -4.80 -25.61 13.33
N GLY A 433 -5.23 -25.17 14.53
CA GLY A 433 -5.13 -25.95 15.77
C GLY A 433 -3.73 -26.02 16.37
N ARG A 434 -2.83 -25.12 16.00
CA ARG A 434 -1.46 -25.06 16.55
C ARG A 434 -1.46 -24.40 17.93
N THR A 435 -0.71 -24.97 18.87
CA THR A 435 -0.40 -24.32 20.16
C THR A 435 0.64 -23.23 19.93
N LEU A 436 0.32 -21.99 20.28
CA LEU A 436 1.19 -20.85 20.00
C LEU A 436 1.19 -19.82 21.13
N VAL A 437 2.22 -18.97 21.10
CA VAL A 437 2.33 -17.70 21.83
C VAL A 437 2.66 -16.61 20.80
N ALA A 438 1.87 -15.53 20.78
CA ALA A 438 2.13 -14.40 19.89
C ALA A 438 3.01 -13.36 20.61
N VAL A 439 4.17 -13.03 20.04
CA VAL A 439 5.04 -11.98 20.57
C VAL A 439 4.51 -10.61 20.13
N ASP A 440 4.03 -9.81 21.09
CA ASP A 440 3.55 -8.44 20.89
C ASP A 440 4.59 -7.45 21.42
N ASP A 441 5.67 -7.31 20.68
CA ASP A 441 6.84 -6.49 21.03
C ASP A 441 7.56 -6.03 19.75
N THR A 442 8.47 -5.06 19.86
CA THR A 442 9.33 -4.62 18.75
C THR A 442 10.60 -5.46 18.69
N PHE A 443 11.03 -5.86 17.49
CA PHE A 443 12.20 -6.74 17.32
C PHE A 443 13.49 -6.12 17.86
N GLU A 444 13.61 -4.79 17.87
CA GLU A 444 14.71 -4.07 18.52
C GLU A 444 14.87 -4.42 20.01
N ASN A 445 13.80 -4.81 20.70
CA ASN A 445 13.87 -5.23 22.09
C ASN A 445 14.49 -6.62 22.25
N ALA A 446 14.49 -7.47 21.21
CA ALA A 446 15.16 -8.78 21.27
C ALA A 446 16.68 -8.62 21.52
N ALA A 447 17.31 -7.60 20.94
CA ALA A 447 18.74 -7.30 21.16
C ALA A 447 19.04 -6.85 22.60
N LYS A 448 18.03 -6.42 23.35
CA LYS A 448 18.15 -5.91 24.73
C LYS A 448 17.94 -7.02 25.77
N THR A 449 17.63 -8.24 25.36
CA THR A 449 17.45 -9.41 26.23
C THR A 449 18.66 -10.36 26.13
N GLY A 450 18.57 -11.55 26.75
CA GLY A 450 19.56 -12.62 26.59
C GLY A 450 19.47 -13.40 25.27
N LEU A 451 18.57 -13.02 24.34
CA LEU A 451 18.43 -13.70 23.06
C LEU A 451 19.65 -13.47 22.17
N HIS A 452 20.30 -14.55 21.74
CA HIS A 452 21.41 -14.46 20.80
C HIS A 452 20.89 -14.12 19.39
N LEU A 453 21.32 -12.97 18.86
CA LEU A 453 21.03 -12.54 17.50
C LEU A 453 22.17 -12.91 16.54
N VAL A 454 21.82 -13.25 15.31
CA VAL A 454 22.76 -13.59 14.23
C VAL A 454 22.39 -12.88 12.94
N GLY A 455 23.39 -12.39 12.19
CA GLY A 455 23.20 -11.64 10.94
C GLY A 455 24.21 -10.49 10.81
N PRO A 456 24.29 -9.85 9.64
CA PRO A 456 25.14 -8.66 9.44
C PRO A 456 24.84 -7.50 10.38
N ASP A 457 23.56 -7.34 10.76
CA ASP A 457 23.04 -6.22 11.56
C ASP A 457 22.67 -6.65 13.00
N ALA A 458 23.16 -7.81 13.44
CA ALA A 458 22.81 -8.44 14.72
C ALA A 458 23.52 -7.84 15.95
#